data_AF-A0A1V2C9K4-F1
#
_entry.id   AF-A0A1V2C9K4-F1
#
_cell.length_a   1.000
_cell.length_b   1.000
_cell.length_c   1.000
_cell.angle_alpha   90.00
_cell.angle_beta   90.00
_cell.angle_gamma   90.00
#
_symmetry.space_group_name_H-M   'P 1'
#
loop_
_entity.id
_entity.type
_entity.pdbx_description
1 polymer ?
#
loop_
_entity_poly.entity_id
_entity_poly.type
_entity_poly.pdbx_seq_one_letter_code
_entity_poly.pdbx_strand_id
1 'polypeptide(L)'
;MKKSTFKLLACGLVLTTFALTISCSSDDNNNENPVNPETEGRWITLAGALMQTEPGDGNGGTKVYSVTKENAKDPNFSINVYDNGSPVQSSRTARLQSSVDGSTLFNITYTGANGGEFMTYKVNGAANFAQSGSTVNISQYAGTSPRWVKLFDGDKTGVAVNVTTPAIVTDANKVYQRTRGTATVLSLNMQQTLITAFKQYEIALSAQEEAQGHHIFRLDAPTLNKAGNKLIIGTWMRKTNPTTGLNEASFERLGSKSVVVDYPSLENPQVITSTVAFGDTSGYRSFNSFVGTDGNIYQATQRDTKNGSYILKINQNNQYDNAYSFSLDAALGVKGSYIDAWRYAGNGIAYAVYTHDGADGQGFVARIDLNAKTAKKVEGITYDTDLDFGQYQGFVVDGNDLYIAVTPVGKDGNLYIVDIPTGAVTKGAKLVNKPGNHYIGVF
;
A
#
# COMPACT_ATOMS: atom_id res chain seq x y z
N MET A 1 22.92 62.09 34.33
CA MET A 1 21.84 61.46 35.12
C MET A 1 20.52 61.94 34.51
N LYS A 2 19.54 61.16 34.06
CA LYS A 2 19.18 59.74 34.11
C LYS A 2 18.58 59.37 32.73
N LYS A 3 18.81 58.13 32.30
CA LYS A 3 18.21 57.52 31.09
C LYS A 3 16.72 57.26 31.33
N SER A 4 15.90 57.43 30.29
CA SER A 4 14.53 56.89 30.24
C SER A 4 14.28 56.34 28.84
N THR A 5 14.49 55.04 28.71
CA THR A 5 14.05 54.18 27.60
C THR A 5 12.72 53.54 27.99
N PHE A 6 11.69 53.69 27.17
CA PHE A 6 10.57 52.73 27.17
C PHE A 6 10.21 52.40 25.73
N LYS A 7 10.57 51.17 25.34
CA LYS A 7 10.29 50.57 24.03
C LYS A 7 8.89 49.96 24.07
N LEU A 8 8.04 50.37 23.13
CA LEU A 8 6.89 49.60 22.68
C LEU A 8 7.40 48.42 21.84
N LEU A 9 6.96 47.20 22.16
CA LEU A 9 6.43 46.19 21.24
C LEU A 9 6.40 44.83 21.96
N ALA A 10 5.18 44.41 22.26
CA ALA A 10 4.86 43.13 22.86
C ALA A 10 5.12 41.99 21.86
N CYS A 11 6.12 41.16 22.14
CA CYS A 11 6.27 39.84 21.56
C CYS A 11 5.66 38.82 22.53
N GLY A 12 4.63 38.11 22.10
CA GLY A 12 4.01 37.04 22.87
C GLY A 12 3.09 36.23 21.96
N LEU A 13 3.67 35.58 20.94
CA LEU A 13 2.94 34.66 20.07
C LEU A 13 3.16 33.24 20.60
N VAL A 14 2.06 32.67 21.10
CA VAL A 14 1.93 31.35 21.70
C VAL A 14 2.21 30.28 20.64
N LEU A 15 3.29 29.52 20.83
CA LEU A 15 3.57 28.28 20.11
C LEU A 15 2.85 27.13 20.85
N THR A 16 1.70 26.71 20.34
CA THR A 16 1.01 25.49 20.76
C THR A 16 1.72 24.27 20.17
N THR A 17 2.75 23.80 20.87
CA THR A 17 3.29 22.45 20.67
C THR A 17 2.37 21.43 21.32
N PHE A 18 1.65 20.66 20.50
CA PHE A 18 0.99 19.42 20.92
C PHE A 18 2.07 18.37 21.24
N ALA A 19 2.52 18.34 22.49
CA ALA A 19 3.29 17.25 23.06
C ALA A 19 2.31 16.30 23.75
N LEU A 20 2.12 15.12 23.17
CA LEU A 20 1.39 14.00 23.79
C LEU A 20 2.16 13.56 25.04
N THR A 21 1.59 13.80 26.21
CA THR A 21 2.06 13.23 27.48
C THR A 21 1.36 11.89 27.67
N ILE A 22 2.14 10.79 27.68
CA ILE A 22 1.66 9.50 28.19
C ILE A 22 1.86 9.55 29.70
N SER A 23 0.78 9.78 30.44
CA SER A 23 0.73 9.62 31.89
C SER A 23 0.60 8.13 32.20
N CYS A 24 1.62 7.55 32.84
CA CYS A 24 1.50 6.26 33.50
C CYS A 24 0.77 6.44 34.84
N SER A 25 -0.41 5.85 34.98
CA SER A 25 -0.94 5.44 36.29
C SER A 25 -1.40 4.00 36.20
N SER A 26 -0.75 3.15 36.98
CA SER A 26 -1.09 1.75 37.23
C SER A 26 -2.33 1.66 38.12
N ASP A 27 -3.41 1.08 37.60
CA ASP A 27 -4.32 0.18 38.32
C ASP A 27 -5.31 -0.48 37.34
N ASP A 28 -5.49 -1.80 37.51
CA ASP A 28 -6.19 -2.73 36.62
C ASP A 28 -7.72 -2.53 36.58
N ASN A 29 -8.27 -2.34 35.37
CA ASN A 29 -9.51 -2.99 34.91
C ASN A 29 -9.63 -2.86 33.38
N ASN A 30 -9.75 -4.01 32.72
CA ASN A 30 -9.79 -4.22 31.25
C ASN A 30 -10.80 -3.34 30.51
N ASN A 31 -10.37 -2.16 30.09
CA ASN A 31 -10.80 -1.56 28.82
C ASN A 31 -9.59 -0.82 28.25
N GLU A 32 -8.77 -1.56 27.49
CA GLU A 32 -7.53 -1.02 26.92
C GLU A 32 -7.83 0.20 26.05
N ASN A 33 -7.06 1.28 26.25
CA ASN A 33 -7.09 2.44 25.38
C ASN A 33 -6.96 2.00 23.90
N PRO A 34 -7.63 2.68 22.96
CA PRO A 34 -7.58 2.31 21.56
C PRO A 34 -6.12 2.32 21.05
N VAL A 35 -5.76 1.26 20.32
CA VAL A 35 -4.41 1.05 19.79
C VAL A 35 -4.08 2.10 18.72
N ASN A 36 -5.09 2.61 18.01
CA ASN A 36 -4.96 3.68 17.04
C ASN A 36 -5.91 4.84 17.37
N PRO A 37 -5.63 6.05 16.85
CA PRO A 37 -6.60 7.15 16.91
C PRO A 37 -7.91 6.77 16.21
N GLU A 38 -9.03 7.13 16.83
CA GLU A 38 -10.35 7.05 16.21
C GLU A 38 -10.72 8.41 15.60
N THR A 39 -11.35 8.36 14.43
CA THR A 39 -11.84 9.54 13.72
C THR A 39 -13.35 9.60 13.78
N GLU A 40 -13.87 10.63 14.44
CA GLU A 40 -15.31 10.86 14.53
C GLU A 40 -15.90 11.17 13.14
N GLY A 41 -17.04 10.58 12.82
CA GLY A 41 -17.75 10.84 11.57
C GLY A 41 -17.02 10.37 10.29
N ARG A 42 -15.96 9.55 10.42
CA ARG A 42 -15.25 9.01 9.26
C ARG A 42 -16.19 8.24 8.33
N TRP A 43 -16.11 8.57 7.04
CA TRP A 43 -16.76 7.80 5.98
C TRP A 43 -16.04 6.47 5.73
N ILE A 44 -16.81 5.41 5.50
CA ILE A 44 -16.34 4.10 5.05
C ILE A 44 -16.70 3.96 3.57
N THR A 45 -15.72 4.12 2.69
CA THR A 45 -15.94 4.04 1.24
C THR A 45 -15.59 2.67 0.70
N LEU A 46 -16.54 2.04 0.01
CA LEU A 46 -16.33 0.76 -0.67
C LEU A 46 -16.06 1.03 -2.15
N ALA A 47 -15.09 0.33 -2.72
CA ALA A 47 -14.83 0.35 -4.16
C ALA A 47 -15.06 -1.03 -4.78
N GLY A 48 -15.72 -1.04 -5.94
CA GLY A 48 -15.92 -2.23 -6.77
C GLY A 48 -15.28 -2.05 -8.14
N ALA A 49 -14.55 -3.07 -8.59
CA ALA A 49 -14.07 -3.14 -9.97
C ALA A 49 -15.09 -3.85 -10.85
N LEU A 50 -15.27 -3.30 -12.05
CA LEU A 50 -16.15 -3.86 -13.08
C LEU A 50 -15.38 -4.87 -13.94
N MET A 51 -16.01 -5.98 -14.27
CA MET A 51 -15.54 -6.90 -15.30
C MET A 51 -15.53 -6.22 -16.66
N GLN A 52 -14.52 -6.52 -17.49
CA GLN A 52 -14.53 -6.20 -18.91
C GLN A 52 -14.79 -7.44 -19.78
N THR A 53 -13.94 -8.45 -19.62
CA THR A 53 -13.89 -9.66 -20.47
C THR A 53 -14.06 -10.92 -19.66
N GLU A 54 -13.23 -11.08 -18.62
CA GLU A 54 -13.21 -12.29 -17.79
C GLU A 54 -13.62 -11.94 -16.36
N PRO A 55 -14.37 -12.83 -15.67
CA PRO A 55 -14.70 -12.65 -14.27
C PRO A 55 -13.48 -12.29 -13.42
N GLY A 56 -13.56 -11.22 -12.64
CA GLY A 56 -12.48 -10.76 -11.75
C GLY A 56 -11.34 -9.98 -12.43
N ASP A 57 -11.38 -9.74 -13.75
CA ASP A 57 -10.31 -9.00 -14.44
C ASP A 57 -10.15 -7.54 -13.96
N GLY A 58 -11.25 -6.94 -13.48
CA GLY A 58 -11.35 -5.56 -12.99
C GLY A 58 -11.11 -4.49 -14.06
N ASN A 59 -11.07 -4.84 -15.35
CA ASN A 59 -10.64 -3.91 -16.41
C ASN A 59 -11.78 -3.00 -16.91
N GLY A 60 -13.01 -3.18 -16.47
CA GLY A 60 -14.19 -2.40 -16.89
C GLY A 60 -14.34 -1.04 -16.19
N GLY A 61 -13.41 -0.67 -15.30
CA GLY A 61 -13.45 0.57 -14.52
C GLY A 61 -13.76 0.32 -13.05
N THR A 62 -14.03 1.39 -12.29
CA THR A 62 -14.26 1.34 -10.85
C THR A 62 -15.43 2.23 -10.45
N LYS A 63 -16.26 1.72 -9.54
CA LYS A 63 -17.31 2.48 -8.85
C LYS A 63 -17.05 2.54 -7.36
N VAL A 64 -17.52 3.61 -6.72
CA VAL A 64 -17.38 3.87 -5.28
C VAL A 64 -18.72 4.21 -4.64
N TYR A 65 -18.89 3.81 -3.38
CA TYR A 65 -20.06 4.15 -2.57
C TYR A 65 -19.65 4.27 -1.10
N SER A 66 -20.09 5.32 -0.43
CA SER A 66 -19.69 5.63 0.94
C SER A 66 -20.84 5.51 1.94
N VAL A 67 -20.54 4.99 3.13
CA VAL A 67 -21.50 4.81 4.24
C VAL A 67 -20.90 5.30 5.56
N THR A 68 -21.74 5.58 6.55
CA THR A 68 -21.29 5.86 7.91
C THR A 68 -20.75 4.59 8.58
N LYS A 69 -20.05 4.73 9.72
CA LYS A 69 -19.57 3.59 10.51
C LYS A 69 -20.71 2.70 11.02
N GLU A 70 -21.85 3.29 11.36
CA GLU A 70 -23.04 2.57 11.83
C GLU A 70 -23.60 1.66 10.74
N ASN A 71 -23.82 2.22 9.54
CA ASN A 71 -24.30 1.44 8.39
C ASN A 71 -23.26 0.39 7.95
N ALA A 72 -21.97 0.70 8.03
CA ALA A 72 -20.89 -0.26 7.75
C ALA A 72 -20.95 -1.48 8.70
N LYS A 73 -21.27 -1.24 9.97
CA LYS A 73 -21.37 -2.27 11.03
C LYS A 73 -22.72 -2.99 11.09
N ASP A 74 -23.75 -2.50 10.41
CA ASP A 74 -25.09 -3.10 10.43
C ASP A 74 -25.22 -4.26 9.41
N PRO A 75 -25.36 -5.53 9.85
CA PRO A 75 -25.55 -6.66 8.95
C PRO A 75 -26.86 -6.63 8.15
N ASN A 76 -27.82 -5.79 8.54
CA ASN A 76 -29.09 -5.63 7.81
C ASN A 76 -29.00 -4.55 6.73
N PHE A 77 -27.96 -3.73 6.74
CA PHE A 77 -27.72 -2.74 5.70
C PHE A 77 -27.11 -3.41 4.45
N SER A 78 -27.53 -2.98 3.26
CA SER A 78 -27.02 -3.50 1.99
C SER A 78 -26.38 -2.41 1.15
N ILE A 79 -25.16 -2.66 0.68
CA ILE A 79 -24.40 -1.76 -0.17
C ILE A 79 -24.28 -2.39 -1.55
N ASN A 80 -24.79 -1.72 -2.58
CA ASN A 80 -24.62 -2.12 -3.97
C ASN A 80 -23.83 -1.02 -4.71
N VAL A 81 -22.50 -1.18 -4.77
CA VAL A 81 -21.63 -0.18 -5.42
C VAL A 81 -21.84 -0.16 -6.94
N TYR A 82 -22.35 -1.24 -7.53
CA TYR A 82 -22.48 -1.38 -8.97
C TYR A 82 -23.69 -0.65 -9.54
N ASP A 83 -24.82 -0.67 -8.83
CA ASP A 83 -26.02 0.05 -9.22
C ASP A 83 -26.09 1.45 -8.62
N ASN A 84 -25.67 1.59 -7.36
CA ASN A 84 -25.87 2.83 -6.61
C ASN A 84 -24.59 3.66 -6.45
N GLY A 85 -23.43 3.14 -6.86
CA GLY A 85 -22.15 3.84 -6.75
C GLY A 85 -21.85 4.78 -7.93
N SER A 86 -20.94 5.70 -7.68
CA SER A 86 -20.44 6.65 -8.68
C SER A 86 -19.15 6.14 -9.34
N PRO A 87 -18.97 6.37 -10.66
CA PRO A 87 -17.72 6.04 -11.32
C PRO A 87 -16.59 6.99 -10.85
N VAL A 88 -15.37 6.47 -10.82
CA VAL A 88 -14.14 7.27 -10.68
C VAL A 88 -13.35 7.23 -11.99
N GLN A 89 -12.55 8.26 -12.24
CA GLN A 89 -11.81 8.37 -13.48
C GLN A 89 -10.69 7.32 -13.56
N SER A 90 -10.84 6.31 -14.42
CA SER A 90 -9.78 5.40 -14.85
C SER A 90 -10.24 4.58 -16.05
N SER A 91 -9.32 4.18 -16.93
CA SER A 91 -9.61 3.28 -18.05
C SER A 91 -9.65 1.79 -17.65
N ARG A 92 -9.30 1.46 -16.40
CA ARG A 92 -9.41 0.13 -15.80
C ARG A 92 -9.61 0.27 -14.30
N THR A 93 -9.26 -0.74 -13.50
CA THR A 93 -9.32 -0.61 -12.04
C THR A 93 -8.53 0.62 -11.58
N ALA A 94 -9.21 1.55 -10.92
CA ALA A 94 -8.59 2.72 -10.32
C ALA A 94 -7.69 2.29 -9.14
N ARG A 95 -6.64 3.08 -8.88
CA ARG A 95 -5.78 2.93 -7.71
C ARG A 95 -6.12 4.01 -6.71
N LEU A 96 -7.19 3.77 -5.97
CA LEU A 96 -7.76 4.72 -5.02
C LEU A 96 -7.01 4.68 -3.70
N GLN A 97 -7.02 5.81 -3.01
CA GLN A 97 -6.60 5.93 -1.62
C GLN A 97 -7.50 6.94 -0.92
N SER A 98 -7.60 6.89 0.41
CA SER A 98 -8.46 7.80 1.18
C SER A 98 -7.66 8.62 2.17
N SER A 99 -8.23 9.75 2.59
CA SER A 99 -7.75 10.53 3.72
C SER A 99 -7.96 9.82 5.06
N VAL A 100 -7.24 10.25 6.09
CA VAL A 100 -7.34 9.75 7.48
C VAL A 100 -8.71 10.00 8.10
N ASP A 101 -9.47 10.98 7.60
CA ASP A 101 -10.86 11.21 8.00
C ASP A 101 -11.90 10.62 7.03
N GLY A 102 -11.47 10.00 5.94
CA GLY A 102 -12.34 9.44 4.89
C GLY A 102 -13.11 10.50 4.08
N SER A 103 -12.87 11.80 4.31
CA SER A 103 -13.57 12.89 3.61
C SER A 103 -13.09 13.12 2.18
N THR A 104 -11.95 12.54 1.79
CA THR A 104 -11.33 12.71 0.48
C THR A 104 -10.85 11.37 -0.07
N LEU A 105 -11.21 11.06 -1.31
CA LEU A 105 -10.52 10.05 -2.10
C LEU A 105 -9.47 10.70 -2.98
N PHE A 106 -8.36 10.02 -3.14
CA PHE A 106 -7.23 10.39 -3.98
C PHE A 106 -7.09 9.37 -5.10
N ASN A 107 -6.85 9.85 -6.31
CA ASN A 107 -6.74 8.99 -7.49
C ASN A 107 -5.63 9.47 -8.40
N ILE A 108 -4.84 8.54 -8.93
CA ILE A 108 -4.07 8.75 -10.15
C ILE A 108 -4.65 7.80 -11.20
N THR A 109 -5.14 8.40 -12.28
CA THR A 109 -5.68 7.65 -13.41
C THR A 109 -4.63 6.67 -13.95
N TYR A 110 -5.02 5.42 -14.08
CA TYR A 110 -4.16 4.38 -14.60
C TYR A 110 -4.52 4.06 -16.05
N THR A 111 -3.57 4.20 -16.98
CA THR A 111 -3.71 4.01 -18.44
C THR A 111 -4.69 4.99 -19.10
N GLY A 112 -4.84 4.89 -20.43
CA GLY A 112 -5.75 5.71 -21.22
C GLY A 112 -5.25 7.14 -21.51
N ALA A 113 -6.10 7.93 -22.17
CA ALA A 113 -5.77 9.30 -22.61
C ALA A 113 -5.40 10.23 -21.45
N ASN A 114 -6.00 10.01 -20.28
CA ASN A 114 -5.75 10.81 -19.08
C ASN A 114 -4.75 10.14 -18.13
N GLY A 115 -4.11 9.03 -18.51
CA GLY A 115 -3.26 8.25 -17.61
C GLY A 115 -2.13 9.08 -16.99
N GLY A 116 -1.94 8.96 -15.67
CA GLY A 116 -1.01 9.77 -14.89
C GLY A 116 -1.58 11.11 -14.41
N GLU A 117 -2.88 11.34 -14.52
CA GLU A 117 -3.55 12.51 -13.95
C GLU A 117 -3.95 12.24 -12.49
N PHE A 118 -3.45 13.06 -11.57
CA PHE A 118 -3.83 13.07 -10.17
C PHE A 118 -5.01 14.02 -9.94
N MET A 119 -6.00 13.56 -9.17
CA MET A 119 -7.13 14.36 -8.70
C MET A 119 -7.64 13.85 -7.34
N THR A 120 -8.55 14.61 -6.76
CA THR A 120 -9.25 14.24 -5.53
C THR A 120 -10.76 14.21 -5.74
N TYR A 121 -11.46 13.48 -4.88
CA TYR A 121 -12.91 13.49 -4.77
C TYR A 121 -13.31 13.77 -3.33
N LYS A 122 -14.06 14.83 -3.10
CA LYS A 122 -14.70 15.08 -1.80
C LYS A 122 -15.82 14.06 -1.60
N VAL A 123 -15.76 13.32 -0.48
CA VAL A 123 -16.73 12.29 -0.10
C VAL A 123 -17.85 12.92 0.72
N ASN A 124 -19.06 12.92 0.18
CA ASN A 124 -20.25 13.48 0.83
C ASN A 124 -21.29 12.40 1.19
N GLY A 125 -20.87 11.13 1.25
CA GLY A 125 -21.73 9.98 1.54
C GLY A 125 -22.47 9.43 0.30
N ALA A 126 -22.92 8.18 0.41
CA ALA A 126 -23.58 7.43 -0.66
C ALA A 126 -22.80 7.50 -1.98
N ALA A 127 -23.44 7.93 -3.07
CA ALA A 127 -22.83 8.11 -4.39
C ALA A 127 -22.24 9.51 -4.61
N ASN A 128 -22.26 10.40 -3.62
CA ASN A 128 -21.89 11.80 -3.82
C ASN A 128 -20.37 12.01 -3.64
N PHE A 129 -19.65 11.97 -4.77
CA PHE A 129 -18.21 12.19 -4.87
C PHE A 129 -17.92 13.38 -5.78
N ALA A 130 -17.61 14.53 -5.19
CA ALA A 130 -17.34 15.76 -5.95
C ALA A 130 -15.86 15.83 -6.33
N GLN A 131 -15.54 15.64 -7.61
CA GLN A 131 -14.17 15.74 -8.12
C GLN A 131 -13.60 17.15 -7.95
N SER A 132 -12.31 17.25 -7.65
CA SER A 132 -11.58 18.51 -7.67
C SER A 132 -11.58 19.14 -9.06
N GLY A 133 -11.77 20.46 -9.13
CA GLY A 133 -11.61 21.22 -10.37
C GLY A 133 -10.15 21.35 -10.81
N SER A 134 -9.20 21.12 -9.90
CA SER A 134 -7.77 21.06 -10.19
C SER A 134 -7.32 19.62 -10.37
N THR A 135 -6.46 19.40 -11.35
CA THR A 135 -5.75 18.14 -11.59
C THR A 135 -4.27 18.43 -11.85
N VAL A 136 -3.41 17.42 -11.70
CA VAL A 136 -2.00 17.52 -12.11
C VAL A 136 -1.57 16.27 -12.86
N ASN A 137 -0.91 16.45 -14.00
CA ASN A 137 -0.49 15.34 -14.85
C ASN A 137 0.99 15.01 -14.63
N ILE A 138 1.27 13.78 -14.19
CA ILE A 138 2.62 13.26 -13.93
C ILE A 138 3.17 12.39 -15.05
N SER A 139 2.44 12.22 -16.16
CA SER A 139 2.77 11.24 -17.21
C SER A 139 4.10 11.51 -17.90
N GLN A 140 4.50 12.78 -18.03
CA GLN A 140 5.81 13.16 -18.56
C GLN A 140 6.98 12.70 -17.67
N TYR A 141 6.72 12.40 -16.39
CA TYR A 141 7.75 11.97 -15.43
C TYR A 141 7.65 10.48 -15.12
N ALA A 142 6.44 9.97 -14.89
CA ALA A 142 6.18 8.62 -14.37
C ALA A 142 5.38 7.74 -15.35
N GLY A 143 5.16 8.20 -16.59
CA GLY A 143 4.38 7.49 -17.60
C GLY A 143 2.87 7.50 -17.33
N THR A 144 2.10 6.89 -18.23
CA THR A 144 0.63 6.83 -18.13
C THR A 144 0.12 5.74 -17.19
N SER A 145 1.02 4.91 -16.65
CA SER A 145 0.71 3.78 -15.78
C SER A 145 1.58 3.77 -14.51
N PRO A 146 1.69 4.91 -13.80
CA PRO A 146 2.61 5.03 -12.68
C PRO A 146 2.22 4.07 -11.54
N ARG A 147 3.20 3.68 -10.73
CA ARG A 147 2.95 3.11 -9.40
C ARG A 147 2.89 4.26 -8.41
N TRP A 148 1.96 4.26 -7.48
CA TRP A 148 1.86 5.36 -6.52
C TRP A 148 1.15 4.92 -5.24
N VAL A 149 1.53 5.56 -4.13
CA VAL A 149 0.83 5.48 -2.85
C VAL A 149 0.88 6.85 -2.15
N LYS A 150 -0.02 7.09 -1.19
CA LYS A 150 0.07 8.18 -0.22
C LYS A 150 1.04 7.76 0.88
N LEU A 151 1.71 8.73 1.49
CA LEU A 151 2.48 8.47 2.70
C LEU A 151 1.55 8.54 3.92
N PHE A 152 1.89 7.82 4.98
CA PHE A 152 1.16 7.89 6.26
C PHE A 152 1.65 9.10 7.10
N ASP A 153 1.54 10.29 6.53
CA ASP A 153 2.06 11.55 7.09
C ASP A 153 0.98 12.63 7.34
N GLY A 154 -0.28 12.19 7.42
CA GLY A 154 -1.45 13.05 7.58
C GLY A 154 -1.95 13.62 6.26
N ASP A 155 -1.97 12.80 5.21
CA ASP A 155 -2.51 13.11 3.88
C ASP A 155 -1.82 14.29 3.18
N LYS A 156 -0.52 14.49 3.47
CA LYS A 156 0.24 15.60 2.89
C LYS A 156 0.85 15.20 1.56
N THR A 157 1.40 13.98 1.51
CA THR A 157 2.27 13.60 0.40
C THR A 157 1.81 12.32 -0.28
N GLY A 158 1.77 12.40 -1.62
CA GLY A 158 1.69 11.24 -2.50
C GLY A 158 3.05 11.01 -3.15
N VAL A 159 3.45 9.75 -3.35
CA VAL A 159 4.68 9.43 -4.08
C VAL A 159 4.35 8.50 -5.23
N ALA A 160 4.73 8.93 -6.43
CA ALA A 160 4.66 8.13 -7.65
C ALA A 160 6.06 7.68 -8.06
N VAL A 161 6.16 6.44 -8.52
CA VAL A 161 7.40 5.84 -8.99
C VAL A 161 7.18 5.13 -10.32
N ASN A 162 8.23 5.08 -11.13
CA ASN A 162 8.25 4.37 -12.40
C ASN A 162 9.67 3.90 -12.73
N VAL A 163 9.78 2.91 -13.61
CA VAL A 163 11.03 2.54 -14.28
C VAL A 163 10.71 2.44 -15.76
N THR A 164 11.43 3.15 -16.62
CA THR A 164 11.28 2.99 -18.07
C THR A 164 11.62 1.56 -18.49
N THR A 165 11.13 1.11 -19.65
CA THR A 165 11.45 -0.22 -20.18
C THR A 165 12.97 -0.47 -20.13
N PRO A 166 13.46 -1.44 -19.34
CA PRO A 166 14.89 -1.67 -19.22
C PRO A 166 15.52 -2.02 -20.56
N ALA A 167 16.65 -1.37 -20.87
CA ALA A 167 17.41 -1.56 -22.09
C ALA A 167 18.74 -2.26 -21.80
N ILE A 168 19.17 -3.11 -22.73
CA ILE A 168 20.47 -3.78 -22.69
C ILE A 168 21.55 -2.78 -23.07
N VAL A 169 22.61 -2.73 -22.27
CA VAL A 169 23.83 -1.98 -22.54
C VAL A 169 24.93 -2.99 -22.89
N THR A 170 25.61 -2.75 -24.01
CA THR A 170 26.77 -3.54 -24.47
C THR A 170 28.00 -2.65 -24.60
N ASP A 171 29.19 -3.24 -24.59
CA ASP A 171 30.43 -2.54 -24.93
C ASP A 171 30.60 -2.38 -26.45
N ALA A 172 31.74 -1.82 -26.87
CA ALA A 172 32.08 -1.62 -28.29
C ALA A 172 32.15 -2.94 -29.10
N ASN A 173 32.40 -4.07 -28.43
CA ASN A 173 32.47 -5.40 -29.04
C ASN A 173 31.11 -6.13 -29.00
N LYS A 174 30.02 -5.44 -28.63
CA LYS A 174 28.67 -5.99 -28.45
C LYS A 174 28.59 -7.04 -27.33
N VAL A 175 29.52 -7.02 -26.38
CA VAL A 175 29.46 -7.89 -25.20
C VAL A 175 28.52 -7.27 -24.18
N TYR A 176 27.61 -8.09 -23.64
CA TYR A 176 26.67 -7.69 -22.60
C TYR A 176 27.38 -7.09 -21.38
N GLN A 177 26.88 -5.95 -20.90
CA GLN A 177 27.39 -5.29 -19.69
C GLN A 177 26.34 -5.29 -18.58
N ARG A 178 25.12 -4.84 -18.89
CA ARG A 178 24.01 -4.69 -17.93
C ARG A 178 22.68 -4.45 -18.65
N THR A 179 21.58 -4.56 -17.90
CA THR A 179 20.25 -4.14 -18.32
C THR A 179 19.76 -3.10 -17.31
N ARG A 180 19.35 -1.90 -17.73
CA ARG A 180 18.77 -0.89 -16.82
C ARG A 180 17.65 -0.08 -17.48
N GLY A 181 16.71 0.37 -16.66
CA GLY A 181 15.78 1.44 -16.98
C GLY A 181 16.07 2.68 -16.16
N THR A 182 15.53 3.82 -16.58
CA THR A 182 15.56 5.07 -15.82
C THR A 182 14.45 5.03 -14.78
N ALA A 183 14.82 5.08 -13.51
CA ALA A 183 13.88 5.20 -12.41
C ALA A 183 13.41 6.65 -12.26
N THR A 184 12.13 6.84 -11.96
CA THR A 184 11.55 8.11 -11.51
C THR A 184 11.06 7.94 -10.08
N VAL A 185 11.37 8.91 -9.22
CA VAL A 185 10.68 9.13 -7.94
C VAL A 185 10.10 10.54 -7.97
N LEU A 186 8.79 10.67 -7.76
CA LEU A 186 8.05 11.92 -7.83
C LEU A 186 7.18 12.09 -6.59
N SER A 187 7.23 13.28 -6.00
CA SER A 187 6.43 13.65 -4.82
C SER A 187 5.33 14.64 -5.22
N LEU A 188 4.12 14.41 -4.70
CA LEU A 188 2.92 15.22 -4.87
C LEU A 188 2.55 15.88 -3.54
N ASN A 189 2.11 17.13 -3.58
CA ASN A 189 1.34 17.72 -2.49
C ASN A 189 -0.12 17.37 -2.74
N MET A 190 -0.70 16.54 -1.88
CA MET A 190 -2.06 16.01 -2.06
C MET A 190 -3.14 17.03 -1.70
N GLN A 191 -2.83 18.01 -0.82
CA GLN A 191 -3.76 19.05 -0.41
C GLN A 191 -3.87 20.15 -1.47
N GLN A 192 -2.75 20.51 -2.10
CA GLN A 192 -2.68 21.53 -3.13
C GLN A 192 -2.83 20.99 -4.56
N THR A 193 -2.83 19.66 -4.74
CA THR A 193 -2.91 18.99 -6.04
C THR A 193 -1.81 19.47 -7.01
N LEU A 194 -0.55 19.32 -6.60
CA LEU A 194 0.61 19.72 -7.42
C LEU A 194 1.82 18.80 -7.26
N ILE A 195 2.73 18.84 -8.23
CA ILE A 195 4.05 18.18 -8.15
C ILE A 195 4.98 19.04 -7.31
N THR A 196 5.57 18.45 -6.27
CA THR A 196 6.52 19.15 -5.38
C THR A 196 7.97 18.93 -5.77
N ALA A 197 8.31 17.72 -6.21
CA ALA A 197 9.66 17.37 -6.65
C ALA A 197 9.63 16.10 -7.50
N PHE A 198 10.65 15.92 -8.34
CA PHE A 198 10.94 14.63 -8.96
C PHE A 198 12.45 14.48 -9.16
N LYS A 199 12.91 13.23 -9.21
CA LYS A 199 14.27 12.87 -9.64
C LYS A 199 14.21 11.68 -10.59
N GLN A 200 15.15 11.67 -11.52
CA GLN A 200 15.36 10.58 -12.46
C GLN A 200 16.82 10.17 -12.45
N TYR A 201 17.06 8.86 -12.40
CA TYR A 201 18.40 8.29 -12.39
C TYR A 201 18.34 6.80 -12.73
N GLU A 202 19.48 6.23 -13.13
CA GLU A 202 19.65 4.79 -13.11
C GLU A 202 20.06 4.31 -11.72
N ILE A 203 19.47 3.21 -11.27
CA ILE A 203 19.82 2.58 -10.00
C ILE A 203 20.63 1.32 -10.32
N ALA A 204 21.89 1.31 -9.89
CA ALA A 204 22.78 0.19 -10.09
C ALA A 204 22.52 -0.93 -9.08
N LEU A 205 22.61 -2.18 -9.52
CA LEU A 205 22.90 -3.32 -8.63
C LEU A 205 24.41 -3.47 -8.46
N SER A 206 24.87 -4.52 -7.77
CA SER A 206 26.29 -4.85 -7.77
C SER A 206 26.76 -5.29 -9.16
N ALA A 207 28.03 -5.07 -9.48
CA ALA A 207 28.58 -5.43 -10.79
C ALA A 207 28.42 -6.93 -11.12
N GLN A 208 28.50 -7.80 -10.10
CA GLN A 208 28.31 -9.24 -10.26
C GLN A 208 26.87 -9.58 -10.66
N GLU A 209 25.89 -8.96 -10.00
CA GLU A 209 24.47 -9.17 -10.29
C GLU A 209 24.11 -8.66 -11.69
N GLU A 210 24.63 -7.50 -12.07
CA GLU A 210 24.38 -6.92 -13.39
C GLU A 210 25.02 -7.74 -14.50
N ALA A 211 26.25 -8.24 -14.32
CA ALA A 211 26.91 -9.09 -15.31
C ALA A 211 26.15 -10.41 -15.55
N GLN A 212 25.42 -10.90 -14.55
CA GLN A 212 24.54 -12.06 -14.66
C GLN A 212 23.15 -11.72 -15.24
N GLY A 213 22.88 -10.44 -15.47
CA GLY A 213 21.67 -9.96 -16.12
C GLY A 213 20.54 -9.52 -15.19
N HIS A 214 20.76 -9.54 -13.88
CA HIS A 214 19.76 -9.08 -12.91
C HIS A 214 19.56 -7.57 -13.01
N HIS A 215 18.31 -7.13 -12.94
CA HIS A 215 17.97 -5.72 -13.03
C HIS A 215 16.64 -5.41 -12.33
N ILE A 216 16.50 -4.15 -11.90
CA ILE A 216 15.24 -3.63 -11.37
C ILE A 216 14.31 -3.38 -12.56
N PHE A 217 13.17 -4.08 -12.57
CA PHE A 217 12.15 -3.91 -13.60
C PHE A 217 11.09 -2.88 -13.20
N ARG A 218 10.74 -2.81 -11.91
CA ARG A 218 9.80 -1.82 -11.39
C ARG A 218 10.16 -1.37 -9.98
N LEU A 219 9.75 -0.14 -9.67
CA LEU A 219 9.63 0.40 -8.33
C LEU A 219 8.16 0.38 -7.91
N ASP A 220 7.89 0.24 -6.62
CA ASP A 220 6.52 0.21 -6.09
C ASP A 220 6.45 0.58 -4.60
N ALA A 221 5.25 0.88 -4.12
CA ALA A 221 4.89 1.05 -2.70
C ALA A 221 5.92 1.80 -1.80
N PRO A 222 6.31 3.05 -2.14
CA PRO A 222 7.18 3.88 -1.30
C PRO A 222 6.63 4.06 0.13
N THR A 223 7.52 4.04 1.12
CA THR A 223 7.21 4.25 2.54
C THR A 223 8.17 5.28 3.13
N LEU A 224 7.65 6.29 3.81
CA LEU A 224 8.45 7.27 4.55
C LEU A 224 8.89 6.67 5.88
N ASN A 225 10.16 6.76 6.23
CA ASN A 225 10.62 6.30 7.54
C ASN A 225 10.09 7.20 8.69
N LYS A 226 10.20 6.72 9.93
CA LYS A 226 9.71 7.45 11.10
C LYS A 226 10.35 8.83 11.28
N ALA A 227 11.63 8.97 10.90
CA ALA A 227 12.37 10.22 10.96
C ALA A 227 11.96 11.24 9.88
N GLY A 228 11.15 10.83 8.89
CA GLY A 228 10.68 11.71 7.82
C GLY A 228 11.76 12.16 6.85
N ASN A 229 12.89 11.45 6.77
CA ASN A 229 14.07 11.87 5.99
C ASN A 229 14.54 10.84 4.95
N LYS A 230 13.90 9.66 4.88
CA LYS A 230 14.18 8.64 3.86
C LYS A 230 12.89 8.03 3.34
N LEU A 231 12.85 7.78 2.03
CA LEU A 231 11.83 6.94 1.41
C LEU A 231 12.43 5.57 1.11
N ILE A 232 11.69 4.52 1.45
CA ILE A 232 12.00 3.13 1.16
C ILE A 232 11.04 2.66 0.09
N ILE A 233 11.56 2.18 -1.02
CA ILE A 233 10.80 1.87 -2.24
C ILE A 233 11.00 0.40 -2.57
N GLY A 234 9.90 -0.35 -2.71
CA GLY A 234 9.94 -1.75 -3.08
C GLY A 234 10.38 -1.96 -4.53
N THR A 235 10.95 -3.13 -4.83
CA THR A 235 11.42 -3.48 -6.17
C THR A 235 10.76 -4.75 -6.70
N TRP A 236 10.61 -4.82 -8.02
CA TRP A 236 10.38 -6.07 -8.74
C TRP A 236 11.60 -6.34 -9.62
N MET A 237 12.27 -7.47 -9.38
CA MET A 237 13.45 -7.91 -10.11
C MET A 237 13.11 -8.73 -11.35
N ARG A 238 13.95 -8.61 -12.39
CA ARG A 238 13.97 -9.51 -13.55
C ARG A 238 15.40 -9.88 -13.90
N LYS A 239 15.55 -10.84 -14.80
CA LYS A 239 16.83 -11.25 -15.35
C LYS A 239 16.78 -11.28 -16.88
N THR A 240 17.73 -10.60 -17.51
CA THR A 240 18.01 -10.73 -18.94
C THR A 240 19.09 -11.78 -19.12
N ASN A 241 18.93 -12.71 -20.04
CA ASN A 241 19.99 -13.64 -20.38
C ASN A 241 21.13 -12.88 -21.11
N PRO A 242 22.36 -12.83 -20.55
CA PRO A 242 23.46 -12.07 -21.15
C PRO A 242 23.88 -12.54 -22.55
N THR A 243 23.59 -13.80 -22.90
CA THR A 243 23.94 -14.39 -24.20
C THR A 243 22.89 -14.10 -25.27
N THR A 244 21.60 -14.15 -24.93
CA THR A 244 20.51 -14.03 -25.91
C THR A 244 19.82 -12.66 -25.90
N GLY A 245 19.98 -11.88 -24.82
CA GLY A 245 19.26 -10.62 -24.61
C GLY A 245 17.78 -10.77 -24.28
N LEU A 246 17.27 -12.00 -24.10
CA LEU A 246 15.87 -12.24 -23.77
C LEU A 246 15.63 -12.20 -22.24
N ASN A 247 14.44 -11.81 -21.82
CA ASN A 247 14.05 -11.94 -20.41
C ASN A 247 13.86 -13.41 -20.04
N GLU A 248 14.42 -13.83 -18.92
CA GLU A 248 14.23 -15.18 -18.38
C GLU A 248 12.90 -15.26 -17.62
N ALA A 249 12.07 -16.25 -17.97
CA ALA A 249 10.80 -16.50 -17.29
C ALA A 249 11.00 -17.10 -15.88
N SER A 250 12.11 -17.82 -15.69
CA SER A 250 12.52 -18.40 -14.42
C SER A 250 14.02 -18.19 -14.24
N PHE A 251 14.42 -17.80 -13.03
CA PHE A 251 15.81 -17.56 -12.67
C PHE A 251 15.99 -17.72 -11.16
N GLU A 252 17.22 -17.91 -10.72
CA GLU A 252 17.56 -17.88 -9.30
C GLU A 252 17.32 -16.48 -8.74
N ARG A 253 16.34 -16.36 -7.83
CA ARG A 253 16.08 -15.10 -7.15
C ARG A 253 17.19 -14.83 -6.13
N LEU A 254 17.67 -13.60 -6.14
CA LEU A 254 18.60 -13.09 -5.15
C LEU A 254 17.83 -12.56 -3.94
N GLY A 255 18.55 -12.26 -2.86
CA GLY A 255 17.95 -11.68 -1.66
C GLY A 255 17.05 -10.48 -1.97
N SER A 256 15.92 -10.37 -1.29
CA SER A 256 14.90 -9.34 -1.52
C SER A 256 15.50 -7.94 -1.46
N LYS A 257 15.17 -7.08 -2.44
CA LYS A 257 15.80 -5.75 -2.59
C LYS A 257 14.79 -4.62 -2.44
N SER A 258 15.24 -3.53 -1.85
CA SER A 258 14.52 -2.26 -1.81
C SER A 258 15.48 -1.11 -2.09
N VAL A 259 14.95 0.04 -2.50
CA VAL A 259 15.73 1.25 -2.76
C VAL A 259 15.44 2.27 -1.67
N VAL A 260 16.49 2.85 -1.10
CA VAL A 260 16.41 3.95 -0.15
C VAL A 260 16.85 5.24 -0.85
N VAL A 261 16.09 6.31 -0.69
CA VAL A 261 16.44 7.65 -1.21
C VAL A 261 16.26 8.70 -0.10
N ASP A 262 16.96 9.81 -0.22
CA ASP A 262 16.78 10.97 0.65
C ASP A 262 15.39 11.58 0.48
N TYR A 263 14.80 12.07 1.57
CA TYR A 263 13.55 12.82 1.53
C TYR A 263 13.72 14.15 2.29
N PRO A 264 13.27 15.29 1.75
CA PRO A 264 12.45 15.45 0.53
C PRO A 264 13.21 15.59 -0.80
N SER A 265 14.55 15.50 -0.83
CA SER A 265 15.33 15.75 -2.06
C SER A 265 15.17 14.67 -3.14
N LEU A 266 14.79 13.44 -2.76
CA LEU A 266 14.66 12.26 -3.63
C LEU A 266 15.99 11.77 -4.25
N GLU A 267 17.12 12.20 -3.68
CA GLU A 267 18.48 11.92 -4.15
C GLU A 267 19.11 10.71 -3.45
N ASN A 268 20.35 10.40 -3.83
CA ASN A 268 21.19 9.37 -3.21
C ASN A 268 20.54 7.97 -3.14
N PRO A 269 20.12 7.41 -4.30
CA PRO A 269 19.53 6.07 -4.33
C PRO A 269 20.53 5.02 -3.86
N GLN A 270 20.11 4.18 -2.92
CA GLN A 270 20.89 3.07 -2.38
C GLN A 270 20.06 1.80 -2.39
N VAL A 271 20.60 0.71 -2.94
CA VAL A 271 19.96 -0.61 -2.88
C VAL A 271 20.31 -1.27 -1.55
N ILE A 272 19.28 -1.65 -0.79
CA ILE A 272 19.40 -2.51 0.38
C ILE A 272 18.92 -3.91 0.04
N THR A 273 19.57 -4.94 0.59
CA THR A 273 19.28 -6.35 0.30
C THR A 273 19.06 -7.12 1.60
N SER A 274 17.96 -7.88 1.67
CA SER A 274 17.72 -8.84 2.74
C SER A 274 18.30 -10.20 2.38
N THR A 275 18.82 -10.91 3.37
CA THR A 275 19.28 -12.31 3.24
C THR A 275 18.25 -13.33 3.75
N VAL A 276 17.11 -12.85 4.25
CA VAL A 276 16.07 -13.69 4.88
C VAL A 276 15.09 -14.26 3.86
N ALA A 277 14.75 -13.48 2.83
CA ALA A 277 13.81 -13.88 1.78
C ALA A 277 14.31 -13.45 0.40
N PHE A 278 13.70 -14.03 -0.65
CA PHE A 278 14.14 -13.87 -2.05
C PHE A 278 13.04 -13.32 -2.97
N GLY A 279 11.85 -13.04 -2.43
CA GLY A 279 10.74 -12.47 -3.19
C GLY A 279 10.92 -11.00 -3.55
N ASP A 280 10.12 -10.52 -4.51
CA ASP A 280 10.03 -9.10 -4.85
C ASP A 280 9.34 -8.33 -3.71
N THR A 281 9.71 -7.08 -3.48
CA THR A 281 9.14 -6.23 -2.43
C THR A 281 8.14 -5.21 -2.98
N SER A 282 7.69 -5.41 -4.22
CA SER A 282 6.59 -4.67 -4.84
C SER A 282 5.23 -5.13 -4.33
N GLY A 283 4.26 -4.22 -4.15
CA GLY A 283 2.89 -4.53 -3.69
C GLY A 283 1.88 -4.89 -4.77
N TYR A 284 2.25 -4.78 -6.05
CA TYR A 284 1.43 -5.00 -7.24
C TYR A 284 0.18 -4.12 -7.39
N ARG A 285 -0.70 -4.01 -6.39
CA ARG A 285 -1.90 -3.16 -6.43
C ARG A 285 -2.18 -2.44 -5.11
N SER A 286 -1.50 -2.83 -4.04
CA SER A 286 -1.69 -2.32 -2.69
C SER A 286 -0.40 -1.74 -2.12
N PHE A 287 -0.50 -1.13 -0.95
CA PHE A 287 0.66 -0.91 -0.10
C PHE A 287 1.36 -2.23 0.19
N ASN A 288 2.69 -2.21 0.25
CA ASN A 288 3.47 -3.40 0.59
C ASN A 288 4.39 -3.23 1.79
N SER A 289 4.37 -2.04 2.39
CA SER A 289 5.29 -1.63 3.43
C SER A 289 4.64 -0.58 4.33
N PHE A 290 4.90 -0.68 5.63
CA PHE A 290 4.35 0.24 6.63
C PHE A 290 5.36 0.50 7.74
N VAL A 291 5.35 1.73 8.28
CA VAL A 291 6.08 2.07 9.51
C VAL A 291 5.29 1.54 10.71
N GLY A 292 5.94 0.72 11.53
CA GLY A 292 5.40 0.24 12.80
C GLY A 292 5.41 1.30 13.89
N THR A 293 4.71 1.03 14.99
CA THR A 293 4.71 1.92 16.17
C THR A 293 6.07 1.95 16.87
N ASP A 294 6.90 0.92 16.66
CA ASP A 294 8.30 0.83 17.06
C ASP A 294 9.27 1.64 16.17
N GLY A 295 8.75 2.30 15.12
CA GLY A 295 9.52 3.10 14.17
C GLY A 295 10.31 2.30 13.14
N ASN A 296 10.25 0.97 13.17
CA ASN A 296 10.78 0.12 12.10
C ASN A 296 9.81 0.09 10.92
N ILE A 297 10.28 -0.30 9.75
CA ILE A 297 9.43 -0.57 8.59
C ILE A 297 9.27 -2.07 8.44
N TYR A 298 8.05 -2.52 8.21
CA TYR A 298 7.73 -3.91 7.88
C TYR A 298 7.30 -3.97 6.42
N GLN A 299 7.90 -4.86 5.63
CA GLN A 299 7.71 -4.94 4.18
C GLN A 299 7.49 -6.39 3.73
N ALA A 300 6.39 -6.66 3.03
CA ALA A 300 6.10 -8.01 2.56
C ALA A 300 6.88 -8.38 1.29
N THR A 301 7.07 -9.67 1.07
CA THR A 301 7.62 -10.21 -0.18
C THR A 301 6.55 -10.94 -1.00
N GLN A 302 6.67 -10.88 -2.32
CA GLN A 302 5.77 -11.50 -3.30
C GLN A 302 6.57 -12.29 -4.33
N ARG A 303 5.90 -13.20 -5.06
CA ARG A 303 6.45 -13.95 -6.22
C ARG A 303 7.67 -14.84 -5.91
N ASP A 304 7.90 -15.17 -4.64
CA ASP A 304 8.77 -16.28 -4.26
C ASP A 304 7.93 -17.56 -4.23
N THR A 305 7.92 -18.26 -5.36
CA THR A 305 7.17 -19.52 -5.51
C THR A 305 7.82 -20.71 -4.80
N LYS A 306 8.98 -20.53 -4.15
CA LYS A 306 9.67 -21.60 -3.41
C LYS A 306 9.38 -21.55 -1.92
N ASN A 307 9.36 -20.34 -1.34
CA ASN A 307 9.31 -20.17 0.12
C ASN A 307 8.06 -19.43 0.62
N GLY A 308 7.16 -19.04 -0.29
CA GLY A 308 5.99 -18.23 0.03
C GLY A 308 6.34 -16.79 0.45
N SER A 309 5.36 -16.08 0.98
CA SER A 309 5.49 -14.69 1.41
C SER A 309 6.16 -14.57 2.78
N TYR A 310 7.03 -13.57 2.89
CA TYR A 310 7.65 -13.12 4.13
C TYR A 310 7.16 -11.71 4.46
N ILE A 311 7.31 -11.31 5.72
CA ILE A 311 7.33 -9.90 6.11
C ILE A 311 8.72 -9.64 6.67
N LEU A 312 9.48 -8.80 5.98
CA LEU A 312 10.82 -8.38 6.35
C LEU A 312 10.76 -7.14 7.24
N LYS A 313 11.81 -6.93 8.03
CA LYS A 313 11.96 -5.74 8.87
C LYS A 313 13.12 -4.89 8.36
N ILE A 314 12.90 -3.59 8.27
CA ILE A 314 13.90 -2.57 7.98
C ILE A 314 14.00 -1.69 9.21
N ASN A 315 15.20 -1.59 9.78
CA ASN A 315 15.43 -0.87 11.01
C ASN A 315 15.40 0.66 10.80
N GLN A 316 15.47 1.41 11.90
CA GLN A 316 15.49 2.88 11.88
C GLN A 316 16.74 3.48 11.19
N ASN A 317 17.80 2.68 10.97
CA ASN A 317 18.95 3.06 10.15
C ASN A 317 18.72 2.81 8.65
N ASN A 318 17.50 2.42 8.26
CA ASN A 318 17.07 2.13 6.89
C ASN A 318 17.84 0.97 6.25
N GLN A 319 18.22 -0.03 7.05
CA GLN A 319 18.82 -1.29 6.60
C GLN A 319 17.92 -2.47 6.96
N TYR A 320 17.93 -3.52 6.15
CA TYR A 320 17.26 -4.76 6.52
C TYR A 320 17.85 -5.34 7.81
N ASP A 321 16.97 -5.67 8.74
CA ASP A 321 17.29 -6.45 9.92
C ASP A 321 17.22 -7.93 9.56
N ASN A 322 18.36 -8.50 9.14
CA ASN A 322 18.44 -9.90 8.73
C ASN A 322 18.36 -10.90 9.90
N ALA A 323 18.30 -10.44 11.16
CA ALA A 323 18.00 -11.30 12.30
C ALA A 323 16.47 -11.45 12.52
N TYR A 324 15.67 -10.56 11.94
CA TYR A 324 14.23 -10.68 11.93
C TYR A 324 13.76 -11.56 10.77
N SER A 325 13.10 -12.68 11.09
CA SER A 325 12.53 -13.59 10.11
C SER A 325 11.08 -13.92 10.47
N PHE A 326 10.16 -13.56 9.58
CA PHE A 326 8.75 -13.95 9.62
C PHE A 326 8.38 -14.55 8.27
N SER A 327 8.02 -15.83 8.26
CA SER A 327 7.49 -16.56 7.09
C SER A 327 6.01 -16.83 7.33
N LEU A 328 5.16 -16.44 6.37
CA LEU A 328 3.72 -16.66 6.47
C LEU A 328 3.38 -18.16 6.36
N ASP A 329 4.10 -18.90 5.52
CA ASP A 329 4.04 -20.37 5.42
C ASP A 329 4.23 -21.02 6.78
N ALA A 330 5.34 -20.72 7.46
CA ALA A 330 5.66 -21.29 8.76
C ALA A 330 4.65 -20.88 9.84
N ALA A 331 4.19 -19.63 9.81
CA ALA A 331 3.29 -19.09 10.80
C ALA A 331 1.86 -19.68 10.69
N LEU A 332 1.40 -19.99 9.48
CA LEU A 332 0.07 -20.57 9.23
C LEU A 332 0.07 -22.10 9.08
N GLY A 333 1.23 -22.72 8.87
CA GLY A 333 1.32 -24.15 8.55
C GLY A 333 0.89 -24.48 7.12
N VAL A 334 1.12 -23.56 6.17
CA VAL A 334 0.80 -23.72 4.74
C VAL A 334 2.07 -23.72 3.89
N LYS A 335 1.94 -23.87 2.56
CA LYS A 335 3.04 -23.77 1.60
C LYS A 335 2.71 -22.79 0.49
N GLY A 336 3.72 -22.10 -0.02
CA GLY A 336 3.59 -21.23 -1.19
C GLY A 336 2.59 -20.09 -0.97
N SER A 337 2.51 -19.56 0.24
CA SER A 337 1.62 -18.44 0.52
C SER A 337 1.98 -17.23 -0.34
N TYR A 338 0.96 -16.46 -0.73
CA TYR A 338 1.10 -15.23 -1.47
C TYR A 338 0.24 -14.15 -0.83
N ILE A 339 0.86 -13.06 -0.35
CA ILE A 339 0.16 -11.88 0.17
C ILE A 339 -0.29 -11.00 -1.00
N ASP A 340 -1.59 -10.91 -1.25
CA ASP A 340 -2.17 -10.02 -2.25
C ASP A 340 -2.18 -8.55 -1.79
N ALA A 341 -2.54 -8.34 -0.53
CA ALA A 341 -2.50 -7.03 0.13
C ALA A 341 -2.44 -7.21 1.65
N TRP A 342 -1.90 -6.22 2.36
CA TRP A 342 -1.87 -6.25 3.81
C TRP A 342 -1.92 -4.84 4.41
N ARG A 343 -2.19 -4.79 5.70
CA ARG A 343 -2.32 -3.55 6.48
C ARG A 343 -1.71 -3.72 7.85
N TYR A 344 -0.74 -2.88 8.18
CA TYR A 344 -0.33 -2.69 9.57
C TYR A 344 -1.46 -2.00 10.35
N ALA A 345 -1.84 -2.58 11.48
CA ALA A 345 -3.00 -2.19 12.28
C ALA A 345 -2.63 -1.64 13.67
N GLY A 346 -1.33 -1.51 13.99
CA GLY A 346 -0.86 -0.96 15.26
C GLY A 346 -0.29 -2.03 16.21
N ASN A 347 0.62 -1.62 17.10
CA ASN A 347 1.26 -2.47 18.13
C ASN A 347 1.78 -3.83 17.65
N GLY A 348 2.39 -3.89 16.46
CA GLY A 348 2.91 -5.13 15.89
C GLY A 348 1.84 -6.03 15.28
N ILE A 349 0.56 -5.66 15.33
CA ILE A 349 -0.53 -6.40 14.70
C ILE A 349 -0.72 -5.91 13.26
N ALA A 350 -0.90 -6.87 12.36
CA ALA A 350 -1.21 -6.63 10.97
C ALA A 350 -2.25 -7.64 10.49
N TYR A 351 -2.89 -7.32 9.37
CA TYR A 351 -3.80 -8.23 8.67
C TYR A 351 -3.41 -8.32 7.21
N ALA A 352 -3.48 -9.52 6.65
CA ALA A 352 -3.16 -9.77 5.25
C ALA A 352 -4.29 -10.56 4.59
N VAL A 353 -4.62 -10.21 3.35
CA VAL A 353 -5.34 -11.11 2.45
C VAL A 353 -4.30 -11.92 1.67
N TYR A 354 -4.52 -13.23 1.60
CA TYR A 354 -3.53 -14.15 1.03
C TYR A 354 -4.17 -15.37 0.39
N THR A 355 -3.43 -16.02 -0.51
CA THR A 355 -3.70 -17.39 -0.99
C THR A 355 -2.49 -18.28 -0.68
N HIS A 356 -2.56 -19.57 -0.97
CA HIS A 356 -1.46 -20.52 -0.78
C HIS A 356 -1.59 -21.72 -1.73
N ASP A 357 -0.53 -22.54 -1.85
CA ASP A 357 -0.56 -23.76 -2.65
C ASP A 357 -1.61 -24.74 -2.10
N GLY A 358 -2.38 -25.34 -3.00
CA GLY A 358 -3.48 -26.25 -2.64
C GLY A 358 -4.78 -25.55 -2.22
N ALA A 359 -4.85 -24.21 -2.30
CA ALA A 359 -6.09 -23.46 -2.12
C ALA A 359 -6.93 -23.31 -3.41
N ASP A 360 -6.45 -23.82 -4.55
CA ASP A 360 -7.09 -23.66 -5.86
C ASP A 360 -7.43 -22.20 -6.22
N GLY A 361 -6.58 -21.26 -5.79
CA GLY A 361 -6.76 -19.83 -6.00
C GLY A 361 -7.65 -19.13 -4.96
N GLN A 362 -8.23 -19.88 -4.01
CA GLN A 362 -9.03 -19.31 -2.93
C GLN A 362 -8.21 -18.36 -2.05
N GLY A 363 -8.79 -17.22 -1.74
CA GLY A 363 -8.28 -16.21 -0.84
C GLY A 363 -8.74 -16.38 0.60
N PHE A 364 -7.91 -15.95 1.54
CA PHE A 364 -8.14 -15.98 2.98
C PHE A 364 -7.68 -14.68 3.64
N VAL A 365 -8.06 -14.48 4.91
CA VAL A 365 -7.56 -13.38 5.74
C VAL A 365 -6.72 -13.96 6.87
N ALA A 366 -5.53 -13.41 7.11
CA ALA A 366 -4.67 -13.75 8.23
C ALA A 366 -4.54 -12.57 9.19
N ARG A 367 -4.63 -12.83 10.49
CA ARG A 367 -4.14 -11.96 11.55
C ARG A 367 -2.69 -12.30 11.80
N ILE A 368 -1.83 -11.30 11.80
CA ILE A 368 -0.38 -11.42 11.94
C ILE A 368 0.05 -10.65 13.19
N ASP A 369 0.87 -11.30 14.01
CA ASP A 369 1.61 -10.67 15.10
C ASP A 369 3.09 -10.65 14.72
N LEU A 370 3.59 -9.47 14.36
CA LEU A 370 4.97 -9.23 13.93
C LEU A 370 5.96 -9.34 15.10
N ASN A 371 5.52 -9.06 16.33
CA ASN A 371 6.38 -9.15 17.51
C ASN A 371 6.60 -10.62 17.90
N ALA A 372 5.50 -11.37 17.98
CA ALA A 372 5.53 -12.81 18.28
C ALA A 372 5.94 -13.66 17.07
N LYS A 373 5.95 -13.08 15.86
CA LYS A 373 6.18 -13.74 14.58
C LYS A 373 5.21 -14.90 14.33
N THR A 374 3.94 -14.68 14.66
CA THR A 374 2.87 -15.70 14.49
C THR A 374 1.78 -15.18 13.56
N ALA A 375 1.00 -16.08 13.00
CA ALA A 375 -0.16 -15.76 12.20
C ALA A 375 -1.25 -16.80 12.41
N LYS A 376 -2.50 -16.40 12.21
CA LYS A 376 -3.65 -17.31 12.20
C LYS A 376 -4.62 -16.86 11.12
N LYS A 377 -5.26 -17.82 10.45
CA LYS A 377 -6.43 -17.53 9.63
C LYS A 377 -7.47 -16.84 10.52
N VAL A 378 -8.07 -15.77 10.02
CA VAL A 378 -9.14 -15.06 10.72
C VAL A 378 -10.40 -15.92 10.67
N GLU A 379 -10.92 -16.28 11.84
CA GLU A 379 -12.17 -17.01 11.99
C GLU A 379 -13.37 -16.04 12.02
N GLY A 380 -14.59 -16.52 11.78
CA GLY A 380 -15.79 -15.69 11.74
C GLY A 380 -16.08 -15.01 10.39
N ILE A 381 -15.23 -15.24 9.38
CA ILE A 381 -15.46 -14.88 7.98
C ILE A 381 -15.98 -16.09 7.22
N THR A 382 -17.00 -15.91 6.38
CA THR A 382 -17.45 -16.94 5.44
C THR A 382 -16.54 -16.94 4.20
N TYR A 383 -15.71 -17.98 4.06
CA TYR A 383 -14.82 -18.16 2.92
C TYR A 383 -15.49 -19.00 1.83
N ASP A 384 -15.81 -18.37 0.70
CA ASP A 384 -16.27 -19.06 -0.53
C ASP A 384 -15.06 -19.53 -1.34
N THR A 385 -15.20 -20.61 -2.11
CA THR A 385 -14.12 -21.12 -2.96
C THR A 385 -13.75 -20.15 -4.08
N ASP A 386 -14.67 -19.29 -4.50
CA ASP A 386 -14.46 -18.30 -5.57
C ASP A 386 -13.97 -16.95 -5.01
N LEU A 387 -13.53 -16.92 -3.75
CA LEU A 387 -12.94 -15.74 -3.14
C LEU A 387 -11.55 -15.52 -3.71
N ASP A 388 -11.34 -14.39 -4.38
CA ASP A 388 -10.06 -13.98 -4.97
C ASP A 388 -9.74 -12.54 -4.58
N PHE A 389 -8.57 -12.34 -3.97
CA PHE A 389 -8.06 -11.04 -3.54
C PHE A 389 -7.04 -10.43 -4.50
N GLY A 390 -6.83 -11.01 -5.69
CA GLY A 390 -5.82 -10.57 -6.64
C GLY A 390 -5.94 -9.11 -7.08
N GLN A 391 -7.14 -8.51 -7.03
CA GLN A 391 -7.36 -7.07 -7.30
C GLN A 391 -7.50 -6.20 -6.04
N TYR A 392 -7.40 -6.78 -4.85
CA TYR A 392 -7.61 -6.09 -3.58
C TYR A 392 -6.54 -5.03 -3.30
N GLN A 393 -6.93 -3.87 -2.77
CA GLN A 393 -6.06 -2.70 -2.67
C GLN A 393 -6.14 -1.98 -1.31
N GLY A 394 -7.28 -2.05 -0.62
CA GLY A 394 -7.60 -1.12 0.46
C GLY A 394 -8.17 -1.76 1.73
N PHE A 395 -7.69 -1.28 2.87
CA PHE A 395 -8.21 -1.56 4.21
C PHE A 395 -8.36 -0.23 4.94
N VAL A 396 -9.37 -0.12 5.82
CA VAL A 396 -9.47 1.00 6.75
C VAL A 396 -9.15 0.53 8.15
N VAL A 397 -8.31 1.29 8.85
CA VAL A 397 -8.08 1.18 10.30
C VAL A 397 -8.56 2.48 10.90
N ASP A 398 -9.52 2.41 11.81
CA ASP A 398 -10.05 3.56 12.56
C ASP A 398 -10.28 3.13 14.01
N GLY A 399 -9.52 3.70 14.95
CA GLY A 399 -9.51 3.18 16.33
C GLY A 399 -9.02 1.73 16.41
N ASN A 400 -9.80 0.88 17.11
CA ASN A 400 -9.55 -0.56 17.19
C ASN A 400 -10.18 -1.35 16.04
N ASP A 401 -10.88 -0.71 15.10
CA ASP A 401 -11.57 -1.41 14.03
C ASP A 401 -10.72 -1.49 12.76
N LEU A 402 -10.55 -2.70 12.25
CA LEU A 402 -10.14 -2.94 10.86
C LEU A 402 -11.37 -3.28 10.02
N TYR A 403 -11.61 -2.52 8.95
CA TYR A 403 -12.66 -2.77 7.97
C TYR A 403 -12.09 -3.47 6.75
N ILE A 404 -12.70 -4.58 6.35
CA ILE A 404 -12.30 -5.40 5.20
C ILE A 404 -13.52 -5.87 4.40
N ALA A 405 -13.51 -5.63 3.09
CA ALA A 405 -14.55 -6.13 2.20
C ALA A 405 -14.19 -7.55 1.75
N VAL A 406 -15.08 -8.51 1.96
CA VAL A 406 -14.86 -9.91 1.57
C VAL A 406 -16.03 -10.35 0.70
N THR A 407 -15.79 -10.41 -0.61
CA THR A 407 -16.77 -10.80 -1.61
C THR A 407 -16.13 -11.76 -2.63
N PRO A 408 -16.73 -12.93 -2.88
CA PRO A 408 -16.28 -13.79 -3.97
C PRO A 408 -16.54 -13.14 -5.33
N VAL A 409 -15.79 -13.54 -6.36
CA VAL A 409 -15.98 -12.98 -7.70
C VAL A 409 -17.41 -13.29 -8.18
N GLY A 410 -18.15 -12.25 -8.53
CA GLY A 410 -19.52 -12.36 -9.03
C GLY A 410 -20.59 -12.67 -7.99
N LYS A 411 -20.24 -12.82 -6.71
CA LYS A 411 -21.18 -13.20 -5.63
C LYS A 411 -21.24 -12.15 -4.53
N ASP A 412 -22.39 -12.09 -3.87
CA ASP A 412 -22.57 -11.27 -2.69
C ASP A 412 -21.57 -11.67 -1.59
N GLY A 413 -21.23 -10.71 -0.74
CA GLY A 413 -20.42 -10.96 0.45
C GLY A 413 -20.75 -9.95 1.54
N ASN A 414 -19.77 -9.65 2.39
CA ASN A 414 -19.96 -8.74 3.52
C ASN A 414 -18.75 -7.84 3.73
N LEU A 415 -19.02 -6.68 4.31
CA LEU A 415 -18.03 -5.91 5.03
C LEU A 415 -17.85 -6.57 6.40
N TYR A 416 -16.62 -6.88 6.77
CA TYR A 416 -16.28 -7.38 8.10
C TYR A 416 -15.50 -6.33 8.87
N ILE A 417 -15.75 -6.26 10.17
CA ILE A 417 -15.05 -5.41 11.11
C ILE A 417 -14.32 -6.32 12.07
N VAL A 418 -13.00 -6.18 12.14
CA VAL A 418 -12.15 -6.95 13.04
C VAL A 418 -11.66 -6.03 14.16
N ASP A 419 -11.96 -6.40 15.41
CA ASP A 419 -11.35 -5.76 16.57
C ASP A 419 -9.85 -6.12 16.59
N ILE A 420 -8.99 -5.13 16.45
CA ILE A 420 -7.55 -5.30 16.26
C ILE A 420 -6.90 -5.99 17.48
N PRO A 421 -7.15 -5.56 18.73
CA PRO A 421 -6.59 -6.20 19.92
C PRO A 421 -6.95 -7.68 20.01
N THR A 422 -8.24 -8.02 19.97
CA THR A 422 -8.74 -9.37 20.25
C THR A 422 -8.76 -10.29 19.02
N GLY A 423 -8.84 -9.71 17.82
CA GLY A 423 -9.10 -10.44 16.58
C GLY A 423 -10.56 -10.87 16.39
N ALA A 424 -11.48 -10.40 17.24
CA ALA A 424 -12.90 -10.73 17.13
C ALA A 424 -13.51 -10.13 15.86
N VAL A 425 -14.27 -10.94 15.12
CA VAL A 425 -14.90 -10.53 13.86
C VAL A 425 -16.38 -10.24 14.05
N THR A 426 -16.78 -9.05 13.62
CA THR A 426 -18.18 -8.64 13.47
C THR A 426 -18.55 -8.62 11.99
N LYS A 427 -19.65 -9.30 11.64
CA LYS A 427 -20.24 -9.21 10.30
C LYS A 427 -21.03 -7.91 10.19
N GLY A 428 -20.60 -7.04 9.28
CA GLY A 428 -21.28 -5.79 8.94
C GLY A 428 -22.10 -5.91 7.65
N ALA A 429 -22.28 -4.77 6.98
CA ALA A 429 -23.15 -4.61 5.83
C ALA A 429 -22.98 -5.70 4.76
N LYS A 430 -24.11 -6.12 4.19
CA LYS A 430 -24.13 -6.98 3.01
C LYS A 430 -23.60 -6.21 1.80
N LEU A 431 -22.66 -6.80 1.08
CA LEU A 431 -22.12 -6.26 -0.16
C LEU A 431 -22.79 -7.00 -1.33
N VAL A 432 -23.67 -6.29 -2.03
CA VAL A 432 -24.40 -6.83 -3.19
C VAL A 432 -23.52 -6.76 -4.42
N ASN A 433 -23.35 -7.89 -5.09
CA ASN A 433 -22.45 -8.03 -6.22
C ASN A 433 -23.22 -8.25 -7.54
N LYS A 434 -22.49 -8.28 -8.65
CA LYS A 434 -22.98 -8.62 -9.98
C LYS A 434 -22.04 -9.64 -10.62
N PRO A 435 -22.55 -10.50 -11.53
CA PRO A 435 -21.72 -11.50 -12.20
C PRO A 435 -20.40 -10.92 -12.75
N GLY A 436 -19.29 -11.56 -12.40
CA GLY A 436 -17.95 -11.19 -12.83
C GLY A 436 -17.28 -10.01 -12.12
N ASN A 437 -18.03 -9.21 -11.35
CA ASN A 437 -17.46 -8.08 -10.61
C ASN A 437 -16.93 -8.50 -9.23
N HIS A 438 -16.12 -7.64 -8.61
CA HIS A 438 -15.69 -7.83 -7.22
C HIS A 438 -15.39 -6.52 -6.49
N TYR A 439 -15.50 -6.55 -5.16
CA TYR A 439 -15.05 -5.46 -4.31
C TYR A 439 -13.53 -5.53 -4.16
N ILE A 440 -12.87 -4.38 -4.28
CA ILE A 440 -11.41 -4.28 -4.31
C ILE A 440 -10.84 -3.60 -3.06
N GLY A 441 -11.68 -3.25 -2.10
CA GLY A 441 -11.21 -2.73 -0.82
C GLY A 441 -12.16 -1.74 -0.17
N VAL A 442 -11.73 -1.32 1.01
CA VAL A 442 -12.33 -0.27 1.82
C VAL A 442 -11.35 0.90 1.89
N PHE A 443 -11.85 2.11 1.70
CA PHE A 443 -11.10 3.36 1.63
C PHE A 443 -11.69 4.34 2.62
#